data_AF-A0A9P7R4J3-F1
#
_entry.id   AF-A0A9P7R4J3-F1
#
_cell.length_a   1.000
_cell.length_b   1.000
_cell.length_c   1.000
_cell.angle_alpha   90.00
_cell.angle_beta   90.00
_cell.angle_gamma   90.00
#
_symmetry.space_group_name_H-M   'P 1'
#
loop_
_entity.id
_entity.type
_entity.pdbx_description
1 polymer ?
#
loop_
_entity_poly.entity_id
_entity_poly.type
_entity_poly.pdbx_seq_one_letter_code
_entity_poly.pdbx_strand_id
1 'polypeptide(L)'
;MSKYSKAALRALAARASTSSLADVCTVENVQNALPSNGTLLGIDLVPSSVTASPVYNATSGGGMMGGSSTPLTYCNVTVAYTHTGKGDTVNLKYAFPSPDVFKNRFYVAGGGGFSLSSDSTGGISYGAAGGATDAGYDAFNNSYDEVVLYGNGSINWDATHMFGYQALGEMTQVGKAITKGFYSMGTDDKVYTYYEGCSDGGREGMSQVQRWGEEYDGVIAGAPAFRFAQQQVLHVYSSAVEHTQDYYPPPCELAKIVNSTIAACDGLDGRVDGVISRTDLCKLQFDLKSTIGESYYCAAKTSSSLGFGFNKRQAQGSTTSYQPEQNGTVTEQAVAVAQAIYDGVFNSQGQRAYLSWQIGSELGDAATVYNNETDAWELSIPSTGGEYVTKFVQLLDLDNLSDMNNITYDTLVEWMNTGMIRYLDSLQTTLPDLTPFQSSGGKLLHYHGESDSSIPAASSVHYWQSVRSVMYPDAKDDEAIKSLEDWYQFYLVPGAGHCGTNSLQPGPYPQNNMNIMIDWVENGNKPSRLNATVTSSTNVNAGETQMLCQWPTRPVWRGNSSDFDCVNDAKSIDSWTYTFPAFKVPVY
;
A
#
# COMPACT_ATOMS: atom_id res chain seq x y z
N MET A 1 22.74 61.89 56.59
CA MET A 1 21.90 61.73 55.39
C MET A 1 22.88 61.37 54.26
N SER A 2 22.85 60.27 53.53
CA SER A 2 21.87 59.22 53.28
C SER A 2 22.68 57.96 52.90
N LYS A 3 22.37 56.82 53.53
CA LYS A 3 22.84 55.49 53.11
C LYS A 3 21.76 54.94 52.19
N TYR A 4 22.07 54.61 50.93
CA TYR A 4 21.27 53.66 50.17
C TYR A 4 22.14 52.57 49.54
N SER A 5 21.64 51.36 49.71
CA SER A 5 22.29 50.07 49.60
C SER A 5 22.37 49.59 48.15
N LYS A 6 23.47 48.90 47.85
CA LYS A 6 23.62 48.07 46.66
C LYS A 6 22.70 46.85 46.77
N ALA A 7 21.86 46.62 45.76
CA ALA A 7 21.24 45.32 45.52
C ALA A 7 21.63 44.86 44.12
N ALA A 8 22.43 43.79 44.08
CA ALA A 8 22.84 43.12 42.86
C ALA A 8 21.67 42.25 42.36
N LEU A 9 21.21 42.48 41.13
CA LEU A 9 20.42 41.50 40.40
C LEU A 9 21.34 40.32 40.04
N ARG A 10 21.12 39.17 40.67
CA ARG A 10 21.62 37.89 40.16
C ARG A 10 20.65 37.42 39.09
N ALA A 11 21.07 37.47 37.83
CA ALA A 11 20.45 36.71 36.76
C ALA A 11 20.74 35.22 37.02
N LEU A 12 19.74 34.47 37.45
CA LEU A 12 19.75 33.01 37.38
C LEU A 12 19.55 32.63 35.91
N ALA A 13 20.65 32.48 35.19
CA ALA A 13 20.65 31.67 33.98
C ALA A 13 20.45 30.22 34.43
N ALA A 14 19.20 29.75 34.45
CA ALA A 14 18.93 28.32 34.49
C ALA A 14 19.50 27.76 33.18
N ARG A 15 20.63 27.05 33.28
CA ARG A 15 21.04 26.14 32.21
C ARG A 15 19.95 25.07 32.20
N ALA A 16 19.00 25.18 31.27
CA ALA A 16 18.20 24.03 30.88
C ALA A 16 19.19 23.02 30.30
N SER A 17 19.63 22.07 31.12
CA SER A 17 20.35 20.91 30.63
C SER A 17 19.37 20.15 29.76
N THR A 18 19.56 20.18 28.45
CA THR A 18 18.86 19.28 27.53
C THR A 18 19.17 17.86 27.98
N SER A 19 18.15 17.11 28.43
CA SER A 19 18.31 15.72 28.83
C SER A 19 18.93 14.93 27.68
N SER A 20 19.98 14.15 27.96
CA SER A 20 20.55 13.26 26.95
C SER A 20 19.62 12.08 26.69
N LEU A 21 19.81 11.38 25.57
CA LEU A 21 19.07 10.15 25.28
C LEU A 21 19.20 9.12 26.42
N ALA A 22 20.39 8.98 27.02
CA ALA A 22 20.61 8.07 28.13
C ALA A 22 19.84 8.47 29.40
N ASP A 23 19.61 9.77 29.62
CA ASP A 23 18.87 10.26 30.78
C ASP A 23 17.37 9.94 30.68
N VAL A 24 16.80 10.04 29.46
CA VAL A 24 15.37 9.78 29.23
C VAL A 24 15.08 8.32 28.89
N CYS A 25 16.04 7.57 28.36
CA CYS A 25 15.88 6.18 27.95
C CYS A 25 16.08 5.22 29.12
N THR A 26 15.18 5.28 30.09
CA THR A 26 15.18 4.39 31.27
C THR A 26 13.83 3.74 31.45
N VAL A 27 13.81 2.55 32.05
CA VAL A 27 12.56 1.82 32.36
C VAL A 27 11.65 2.66 33.25
N GLU A 28 12.21 3.34 34.26
CA GLU A 28 11.46 4.21 35.17
C GLU A 28 10.79 5.38 34.44
N ASN A 29 11.53 6.06 33.54
CA ASN A 29 10.97 7.17 32.78
C ASN A 29 9.81 6.72 31.87
N VAL A 30 9.99 5.58 31.18
CA VAL A 30 8.94 5.01 30.32
C VAL A 30 7.73 4.55 31.13
N GLN A 31 7.93 3.90 32.28
CA GLN A 31 6.84 3.49 33.17
C GLN A 31 6.04 4.69 33.69
N ASN A 32 6.71 5.79 34.03
CA ASN A 32 6.06 7.03 34.45
C ASN A 32 5.32 7.73 33.29
N ALA A 33 5.70 7.46 32.04
CA ALA A 33 5.04 7.97 30.84
C ALA A 33 3.82 7.14 30.41
N LEU A 34 3.59 5.95 31.00
CA LEU A 34 2.42 5.14 30.68
C LEU A 34 1.13 5.85 31.14
N PRO A 35 0.08 5.92 30.29
CA PRO A 35 -1.21 6.38 30.76
C PRO A 35 -1.77 5.43 31.83
N SER A 36 -2.47 5.99 32.82
CA SER A 36 -3.12 5.18 33.86
C SER A 36 -4.21 4.27 33.28
N ASN A 37 -4.40 3.07 33.83
CA ASN A 37 -5.48 2.17 33.40
C ASN A 37 -6.84 2.89 33.45
N GLY A 38 -7.69 2.61 32.46
CA GLY A 38 -8.96 3.30 32.26
C GLY A 38 -8.86 4.64 31.52
N THR A 39 -7.66 5.12 31.19
CA THR A 39 -7.47 6.29 30.29
C THR A 39 -7.78 5.92 28.84
N LEU A 40 -7.26 4.76 28.40
CA LEU A 40 -7.54 4.19 27.09
C LEU A 40 -8.60 3.10 27.28
N LEU A 41 -9.73 3.26 26.61
CA LEU A 41 -10.89 2.38 26.82
C LEU A 41 -10.55 0.94 26.43
N GLY A 42 -10.70 0.01 27.36
CA GLY A 42 -10.49 -1.42 27.12
C GLY A 42 -9.03 -1.87 27.05
N ILE A 43 -8.06 -0.95 27.20
CA ILE A 43 -6.62 -1.24 27.20
C ILE A 43 -6.07 -1.12 28.63
N ASP A 44 -5.52 -2.22 29.14
CA ASP A 44 -4.79 -2.27 30.39
C ASP A 44 -3.29 -2.45 30.11
N LEU A 45 -2.50 -1.40 30.32
CA LEU A 45 -1.04 -1.47 30.15
C LEU A 45 -0.41 -2.34 31.23
N VAL A 46 0.70 -2.98 30.89
CA VAL A 46 1.46 -3.85 31.79
C VAL A 46 2.81 -3.20 32.13
N PRO A 47 2.91 -2.34 33.15
CA PRO A 47 4.16 -1.62 33.47
C PRO A 47 5.38 -2.53 33.68
N SER A 48 5.17 -3.74 34.21
CA SER A 48 6.24 -4.72 34.43
C SER A 48 6.84 -5.30 33.15
N SER A 49 6.18 -5.12 32.00
CA SER A 49 6.69 -5.55 30.69
C SER A 49 7.65 -4.53 30.04
N VAL A 50 7.76 -3.34 30.63
CA VAL A 50 8.54 -2.25 30.04
C VAL A 50 10.02 -2.60 29.98
N THR A 51 10.60 -2.50 28.79
CA THR A 51 12.05 -2.42 28.60
C THR A 51 12.40 -1.10 27.92
N ALA A 52 13.57 -0.56 28.22
CA ALA A 52 14.09 0.66 27.59
C ALA A 52 15.61 0.54 27.49
N SER A 53 16.17 0.70 26.29
CA SER A 53 17.61 0.63 26.06
C SER A 53 18.04 1.62 24.97
N PRO A 54 19.04 2.48 25.22
CA PRO A 54 19.53 3.38 24.20
C PRO A 54 20.32 2.59 23.14
N VAL A 55 20.05 2.90 21.88
CA VAL A 55 20.71 2.35 20.70
C VAL A 55 21.46 3.48 20.01
N TYR A 56 22.74 3.27 19.73
CA TYR A 56 23.60 4.26 19.09
C TYR A 56 24.16 3.72 17.79
N ASN A 57 24.20 4.56 16.75
CA ASN A 57 24.78 4.25 15.45
C ASN A 57 24.26 2.95 14.82
N ALA A 58 22.98 2.64 15.02
CA ALA A 58 22.35 1.51 14.36
C ALA A 58 22.27 1.78 12.85
N THR A 59 22.53 0.75 12.05
CA THR A 59 22.22 0.82 10.62
C THR A 59 20.74 0.52 10.47
N SER A 60 19.97 1.40 9.83
CA SER A 60 18.57 1.08 9.52
C SER A 60 18.53 -0.18 8.65
N GLY A 61 17.70 -1.16 8.99
CA GLY A 61 17.24 -2.12 7.99
C GLY A 61 16.50 -1.33 6.92
N GLY A 62 16.89 -1.47 5.64
CA GLY A 62 16.24 -0.73 4.58
C GLY A 62 14.74 -1.05 4.54
N GLY A 63 13.89 -0.09 4.91
CA GLY A 63 12.46 -0.17 4.64
C GLY A 63 12.19 -0.13 3.13
N MET A 64 10.95 -0.43 2.74
CA MET A 64 10.55 -0.60 1.32
C MET A 64 10.79 0.63 0.43
N MET A 65 11.10 1.80 0.99
CA MET A 65 11.30 3.06 0.26
C MET A 65 12.72 3.64 0.38
N GLY A 66 13.71 2.83 0.78
CA GLY A 66 15.12 3.21 0.78
C GLY A 66 15.66 3.51 2.17
N GLY A 67 16.72 2.80 2.54
CA GLY A 67 17.44 3.02 3.79
C GLY A 67 18.19 4.36 3.74
N SER A 68 18.06 5.15 4.80
CA SER A 68 19.01 6.22 5.06
C SER A 68 20.35 5.59 5.45
N SER A 69 21.44 5.96 4.79
CA SER A 69 22.79 5.57 5.23
C SER A 69 23.22 6.29 6.53
N THR A 70 22.31 7.05 7.14
CA THR A 70 22.57 7.80 8.37
C THR A 70 22.43 6.86 9.56
N PRO A 71 23.47 6.71 10.40
CA PRO A 71 23.36 5.91 11.62
C PRO A 71 22.22 6.43 12.51
N LEU A 72 21.34 5.53 12.92
CA LEU A 72 20.20 5.84 13.79
C LEU A 72 20.62 5.81 15.26
N THR A 73 20.14 6.79 16.03
CA THR A 73 20.32 6.86 17.48
C THR A 73 18.96 7.12 18.13
N TYR A 74 18.52 6.21 19.00
CA TYR A 74 17.17 6.19 19.55
C TYR A 74 17.07 5.34 20.83
N CYS A 75 16.00 5.51 21.60
CA CYS A 75 15.62 4.64 22.71
C CYS A 75 14.74 3.51 22.17
N ASN A 76 15.22 2.28 22.25
CA ASN A 76 14.42 1.09 21.96
C ASN A 76 13.58 0.74 23.19
N VAL A 77 12.26 0.75 23.04
CA VAL A 77 11.31 0.51 24.11
C VAL A 77 10.38 -0.64 23.74
N THR A 78 10.11 -1.52 24.68
CA THR A 78 8.99 -2.47 24.58
C THR A 78 8.00 -2.23 25.69
N VAL A 79 6.72 -2.43 25.41
CA VAL A 79 5.64 -2.42 26.39
C VAL A 79 4.53 -3.35 25.91
N ALA A 80 3.84 -4.01 26.82
CA ALA A 80 2.68 -4.82 26.52
C ALA A 80 1.40 -4.22 27.12
N TYR A 81 0.27 -4.51 26.50
CA TYR A 81 -1.06 -4.29 27.06
C TYR A 81 -1.91 -5.55 26.92
N THR A 82 -3.00 -5.58 27.67
CA THR A 82 -4.04 -6.60 27.58
C THR A 82 -5.38 -5.93 27.33
N HIS A 83 -6.31 -6.61 26.65
CA HIS A 83 -7.69 -6.15 26.60
C HIS A 83 -8.45 -6.58 27.84
N THR A 84 -9.15 -5.65 28.50
CA THR A 84 -9.90 -5.94 29.73
C THR A 84 -10.87 -7.10 29.51
N GLY A 85 -10.65 -8.22 30.22
CA GLY A 85 -11.51 -9.40 30.17
C GLY A 85 -11.29 -10.36 29.00
N LYS A 86 -10.35 -10.09 28.09
CA LYS A 86 -10.05 -10.95 26.93
C LYS A 86 -8.98 -12.02 27.21
N GLY A 87 -8.07 -11.74 28.15
CA GLY A 87 -7.00 -12.67 28.53
C GLY A 87 -5.90 -12.81 27.47
N ASP A 88 -5.78 -11.83 26.58
CA ASP A 88 -4.73 -11.73 25.57
C ASP A 88 -3.58 -10.84 26.06
N THR A 89 -2.51 -10.77 25.28
CA THR A 89 -1.39 -9.86 25.51
C THR A 89 -0.88 -9.40 24.15
N VAL A 90 -0.79 -8.08 23.96
CA VAL A 90 -0.29 -7.45 22.74
C VAL A 90 1.03 -6.75 23.08
N ASN A 91 2.08 -7.08 22.35
CA ASN A 91 3.42 -6.53 22.54
C ASN A 91 3.69 -5.40 21.53
N LEU A 92 4.17 -4.28 22.05
CA LEU A 92 4.50 -3.09 21.30
C LEU A 92 6.01 -2.84 21.34
N LYS A 93 6.55 -2.37 20.22
CA LYS A 93 7.91 -1.85 20.10
C LYS A 93 7.84 -0.38 19.71
N TYR A 94 8.63 0.45 20.36
CA TYR A 94 8.77 1.86 20.03
C TYR A 94 10.24 2.25 19.89
N ALA A 95 10.51 3.15 18.94
CA ALA A 95 11.79 3.81 18.79
C ALA A 95 11.61 5.32 19.01
N PHE A 96 12.15 5.84 20.11
CA PHE A 96 12.10 7.27 20.42
C PHE A 96 13.44 7.94 20.05
N PRO A 97 13.49 8.94 19.13
CA PRO A 97 14.74 9.61 18.79
C PRO A 97 15.38 10.33 20.00
N SER A 98 16.63 10.78 19.86
CA SER A 98 17.23 11.63 20.89
C SER A 98 16.41 12.93 21.11
N PRO A 99 16.31 13.45 22.34
CA PRO A 99 15.53 14.66 22.63
C PRO A 99 15.88 15.89 21.78
N ASP A 100 17.12 16.03 21.35
CA ASP A 100 17.59 17.11 20.47
C ASP A 100 17.15 16.96 19.01
N VAL A 101 16.80 15.75 18.60
CA VAL A 101 16.35 15.41 17.24
C VAL A 101 14.82 15.38 17.14
N PHE A 102 14.12 15.03 18.22
CA PHE A 102 12.66 14.94 18.24
C PHE A 102 11.97 16.23 17.77
N LYS A 103 10.98 16.09 16.88
CA LYS A 103 10.23 17.20 16.24
C LYS A 103 8.75 17.20 16.59
N ASN A 104 8.36 16.63 17.72
CA ASN A 104 6.94 16.47 18.10
C ASN A 104 6.15 15.62 17.09
N ARG A 105 6.78 14.59 16.53
CA ARG A 105 6.19 13.73 15.48
C ARG A 105 6.08 12.29 15.95
N PHE A 106 5.06 11.60 15.49
CA PHE A 106 4.86 10.16 15.62
C PHE A 106 4.65 9.56 14.23
N TYR A 107 5.29 8.43 13.96
CA TYR A 107 5.32 7.80 12.65
C TYR A 107 4.83 6.34 12.74
N VAL A 108 3.96 5.97 11.82
CA VAL A 108 3.43 4.62 11.68
C VAL A 108 3.79 4.10 10.29
N ALA A 109 4.46 2.95 10.23
CA ALA A 109 4.74 2.24 8.99
C ALA A 109 3.61 1.27 8.67
N GLY A 110 3.28 1.16 7.39
CA GLY A 110 2.46 0.08 6.87
C GLY A 110 3.23 -1.23 6.65
N GLY A 111 2.48 -2.31 6.69
CA GLY A 111 2.92 -3.65 6.34
C GLY A 111 2.89 -3.96 4.83
N GLY A 112 2.82 -5.24 4.51
CA GLY A 112 2.75 -5.75 3.14
C GLY A 112 2.28 -7.20 3.11
N GLY A 113 1.51 -7.56 2.08
CA GLY A 113 0.84 -8.87 2.01
C GLY A 113 -0.05 -9.08 3.25
N PHE A 114 0.18 -10.16 3.98
CA PHE A 114 -0.52 -10.46 5.24
C PHE A 114 0.31 -10.10 6.49
N SER A 115 1.38 -9.31 6.36
CA SER A 115 2.26 -8.94 7.46
C SER A 115 2.12 -7.47 7.84
N LEU A 116 2.00 -7.17 9.14
CA LEU A 116 2.18 -5.81 9.67
C LEU A 116 3.68 -5.43 9.66
N SER A 117 3.99 -4.13 9.68
CA SER A 117 5.36 -3.68 9.88
C SER A 117 5.89 -4.12 11.25
N SER A 118 7.09 -4.71 11.26
CA SER A 118 7.82 -5.06 12.48
C SER A 118 8.89 -4.03 12.88
N ASP A 119 9.12 -3.02 12.02
CA ASP A 119 10.10 -1.96 12.23
C ASP A 119 9.43 -0.72 12.82
N SER A 120 9.98 -0.25 13.94
CA SER A 120 9.56 0.98 14.62
C SER A 120 10.46 2.18 14.30
N THR A 121 11.53 1.99 13.52
CA THR A 121 12.58 2.99 13.33
C THR A 121 12.40 3.91 12.11
N GLY A 122 11.40 3.65 11.25
CA GLY A 122 11.16 4.43 10.02
C GLY A 122 10.94 5.94 10.24
N GLY A 123 10.49 6.34 11.43
CA GLY A 123 10.26 7.76 11.78
C GLY A 123 11.50 8.55 12.21
N ILE A 124 12.60 7.88 12.56
CA ILE A 124 13.74 8.52 13.25
C ILE A 124 14.39 9.60 12.39
N SER A 125 14.53 9.37 11.08
CA SER A 125 15.09 10.36 10.12
C SER A 125 14.25 11.62 10.02
N TYR A 126 12.95 11.55 10.32
CA TYR A 126 12.02 12.67 10.31
C TYR A 126 11.88 13.33 11.70
N GLY A 127 12.67 12.91 12.68
CA GLY A 127 12.56 13.35 14.08
C GLY A 127 11.27 12.87 14.74
N ALA A 128 10.71 11.76 14.28
CA ALA A 128 9.50 11.16 14.81
C ALA A 128 9.82 9.96 15.70
N ALA A 129 9.07 9.80 16.79
CA ALA A 129 8.96 8.50 17.45
C ALA A 129 8.19 7.54 16.53
N GLY A 130 8.58 6.27 16.47
CA GLY A 130 7.87 5.27 15.67
C GLY A 130 7.44 4.06 16.49
N GLY A 131 6.47 3.32 15.99
CA GLY A 131 5.90 2.16 16.69
C GLY A 131 5.63 0.95 15.78
N ALA A 132 5.62 -0.23 16.37
CA ALA A 132 5.25 -1.50 15.75
C ALA A 132 4.54 -2.40 16.78
N THR A 133 3.71 -3.33 16.31
CA THR A 133 2.87 -4.19 17.16
C THR A 133 2.91 -5.64 16.70
N ASP A 134 2.86 -6.57 17.65
CA ASP A 134 2.68 -7.99 17.37
C ASP A 134 1.21 -8.40 17.20
N ALA A 135 0.30 -7.43 17.38
CA ALA A 135 -1.14 -7.58 17.20
C ALA A 135 -1.79 -8.72 18.03
N GLY A 136 -1.12 -9.21 19.08
CA GLY A 136 -1.61 -10.28 19.95
C GLY A 136 -1.55 -11.69 19.35
N TYR A 137 -1.10 -11.84 18.10
CA TYR A 137 -0.90 -13.13 17.43
C TYR A 137 0.58 -13.37 17.03
N ASP A 138 1.49 -12.60 17.63
CA ASP A 138 2.92 -12.61 17.34
C ASP A 138 3.26 -12.22 15.88
N ALA A 139 2.66 -11.13 15.38
CA ALA A 139 2.89 -10.59 14.03
C ALA A 139 4.35 -10.20 13.76
N PHE A 140 5.20 -10.11 14.79
CA PHE A 140 6.64 -9.97 14.60
C PHE A 140 7.26 -11.22 13.98
N ASN A 141 6.73 -12.40 14.25
CA ASN A 141 7.24 -13.67 13.72
C ASN A 141 6.30 -14.33 12.71
N ASN A 142 5.00 -14.06 12.79
CA ASN A 142 3.97 -14.66 11.94
C ASN A 142 3.36 -13.66 10.97
N SER A 143 2.78 -14.17 9.89
CA SER A 143 1.88 -13.46 8.98
C SER A 143 0.42 -13.78 9.34
N TYR A 144 -0.54 -12.93 8.97
CA TYR A 144 -1.94 -13.11 9.32
C TYR A 144 -2.59 -14.36 8.67
N ASP A 145 -2.20 -14.73 7.45
CA ASP A 145 -2.64 -15.95 6.75
C ASP A 145 -2.25 -17.26 7.50
N GLU A 146 -1.25 -17.19 8.38
CA GLU A 146 -0.82 -18.32 9.20
C GLU A 146 -1.72 -18.52 10.44
N VAL A 147 -2.50 -17.50 10.80
CA VAL A 147 -3.30 -17.47 12.04
C VAL A 147 -4.77 -17.12 11.82
N VAL A 148 -5.19 -16.92 10.57
CA VAL A 148 -6.58 -16.57 10.21
C VAL A 148 -7.59 -17.65 10.59
N LEU A 149 -7.17 -18.92 10.63
CA LEU A 149 -8.00 -20.03 11.08
C LEU A 149 -7.47 -20.63 12.39
N TYR A 150 -8.39 -21.05 13.25
CA TYR A 150 -8.08 -22.03 14.28
C TYR A 150 -8.00 -23.44 13.68
N GLY A 151 -7.35 -24.38 14.36
CA GLY A 151 -7.21 -25.77 13.89
C GLY A 151 -8.53 -26.54 13.72
N ASN A 152 -9.67 -25.96 14.12
CA ASN A 152 -11.01 -26.49 13.85
C ASN A 152 -11.66 -25.90 12.56
N GLY A 153 -10.94 -25.09 11.79
CA GLY A 153 -11.41 -24.43 10.56
C GLY A 153 -12.27 -23.18 10.77
N SER A 154 -12.47 -22.73 12.01
CA SER A 154 -13.17 -21.46 12.29
C SER A 154 -12.22 -20.27 12.20
N ILE A 155 -12.75 -19.11 11.80
CA ILE A 155 -11.96 -17.88 11.71
C ILE A 155 -11.55 -17.40 13.10
N ASN A 156 -10.28 -17.04 13.22
CA ASN A 156 -9.73 -16.28 14.33
C ASN A 156 -10.08 -14.80 14.15
N TRP A 157 -11.26 -14.40 14.64
CA TRP A 157 -11.74 -13.03 14.53
C TRP A 157 -10.88 -12.03 15.29
N ASP A 158 -10.22 -12.45 16.37
CA ASP A 158 -9.31 -11.59 17.11
C ASP A 158 -8.11 -11.19 16.24
N ALA A 159 -7.42 -12.16 15.63
CA ALA A 159 -6.33 -11.85 14.69
C ALA A 159 -6.84 -11.04 13.49
N THR A 160 -8.05 -11.32 13.01
CA THR A 160 -8.67 -10.64 11.86
C THR A 160 -8.92 -9.15 12.13
N HIS A 161 -9.49 -8.79 13.29
CA HIS A 161 -9.70 -7.39 13.65
C HIS A 161 -8.38 -6.67 13.93
N MET A 162 -7.46 -7.35 14.62
CA MET A 162 -6.13 -6.82 14.94
C MET A 162 -5.33 -6.49 13.68
N PHE A 163 -5.31 -7.38 12.67
CA PHE A 163 -4.70 -7.13 11.37
C PHE A 163 -5.48 -6.10 10.53
N GLY A 164 -6.82 -6.17 10.54
CA GLY A 164 -7.66 -5.35 9.66
C GLY A 164 -7.60 -3.86 9.98
N TYR A 165 -7.63 -3.48 11.27
CA TYR A 165 -7.62 -2.08 11.69
C TYR A 165 -7.20 -1.81 13.14
N GLN A 166 -7.42 -2.76 14.05
CA GLN A 166 -7.43 -2.48 15.48
C GLN A 166 -6.02 -2.31 16.05
N ALA A 167 -5.07 -3.18 15.71
CA ALA A 167 -3.74 -3.18 16.32
C ALA A 167 -2.97 -1.87 16.05
N LEU A 168 -3.07 -1.33 14.84
CA LEU A 168 -2.40 -0.08 14.47
C LEU A 168 -3.02 1.13 15.17
N GLY A 169 -4.34 1.19 15.31
CA GLY A 169 -5.02 2.26 16.03
C GLY A 169 -4.64 2.29 17.51
N GLU A 170 -4.67 1.12 18.16
CA GLU A 170 -4.32 0.98 19.58
C GLU A 170 -2.83 1.27 19.84
N MET A 171 -1.93 0.74 18.99
CA MET A 171 -0.50 1.03 19.05
C MET A 171 -0.22 2.53 18.88
N THR A 172 -0.99 3.21 18.05
CA THR A 172 -0.88 4.66 17.83
C THR A 172 -1.34 5.45 19.07
N GLN A 173 -2.49 5.10 19.66
CA GLN A 173 -2.98 5.75 20.87
C GLN A 173 -2.03 5.60 22.06
N VAL A 174 -1.54 4.38 22.31
CA VAL A 174 -0.55 4.10 23.35
C VAL A 174 0.75 4.86 23.06
N GLY A 175 1.22 4.82 21.82
CA GLY A 175 2.49 5.43 21.41
C GLY A 175 2.49 6.95 21.55
N LYS A 176 1.40 7.62 21.18
CA LYS A 176 1.23 9.07 21.35
C LYS A 176 1.20 9.47 22.83
N ALA A 177 0.51 8.70 23.68
CA ALA A 177 0.48 8.94 25.12
C ALA A 177 1.89 8.83 25.74
N ILE A 178 2.60 7.74 25.43
CA ILE A 178 3.97 7.52 25.91
C ILE A 178 4.91 8.59 25.37
N THR A 179 4.78 9.00 24.10
CA THR A 179 5.60 10.05 23.49
C THR A 179 5.51 11.35 24.30
N LYS A 180 4.30 11.78 24.68
CA LYS A 180 4.11 12.99 25.49
C LYS A 180 4.82 12.88 26.84
N GLY A 181 4.67 11.76 27.54
CA GLY A 181 5.33 11.54 28.83
C GLY A 181 6.86 11.45 28.70
N PHE A 182 7.35 10.69 27.72
CA PHE A 182 8.79 10.44 27.49
C PHE A 182 9.58 11.73 27.27
N TYR A 183 9.02 12.68 26.52
CA TYR A 183 9.63 13.98 26.25
C TYR A 183 9.16 15.10 27.18
N SER A 184 8.40 14.78 28.25
CA SER A 184 7.85 15.77 29.19
C SER A 184 7.09 16.91 28.49
N MET A 185 6.32 16.56 27.46
CA MET A 185 5.52 17.50 26.69
C MET A 185 4.37 18.05 27.55
N GLY A 186 4.06 19.33 27.37
CA GLY A 186 2.90 19.98 28.00
C GLY A 186 1.58 19.40 27.50
N THR A 187 0.49 19.66 28.24
CA THR A 187 -0.85 19.19 27.88
C THR A 187 -1.30 19.69 26.51
N ASP A 188 -0.91 20.92 26.17
CA ASP A 188 -1.29 21.61 24.94
C ASP A 188 -0.33 21.32 23.77
N ASP A 189 0.78 20.61 24.03
CA ASP A 189 1.71 20.25 22.97
C ASP A 189 1.09 19.18 22.06
N LYS A 190 1.17 19.45 20.76
CA LYS A 190 0.70 18.53 19.72
C LYS A 190 1.79 17.51 19.40
N VAL A 191 1.38 16.26 19.24
CA VAL A 191 2.19 15.22 18.59
C VAL A 191 1.58 15.02 17.21
N TYR A 192 2.28 15.45 16.16
CA TYR A 192 1.83 15.25 14.78
C TYR A 192 1.97 13.78 14.41
N THR A 193 0.91 13.14 13.94
CA THR A 193 0.91 11.70 13.65
C THR A 193 0.82 11.44 12.15
N TYR A 194 1.82 10.73 11.64
CA TYR A 194 1.99 10.42 10.23
C TYR A 194 1.95 8.91 9.98
N TYR A 195 1.35 8.53 8.85
CA TYR A 195 1.34 7.16 8.34
C TYR A 195 1.93 7.11 6.93
N GLU A 196 2.70 6.06 6.62
CA GLU A 196 3.12 5.74 5.26
C GLU A 196 3.13 4.23 5.02
N GLY A 197 2.47 3.80 3.94
CA GLY A 197 2.41 2.40 3.52
C GLY A 197 1.98 2.26 2.06
N CYS A 198 2.32 1.11 1.45
CA CYS A 198 1.91 0.77 0.09
C CYS A 198 1.38 -0.66 0.02
N SER A 199 0.51 -1.00 -0.95
CA SER A 199 -0.11 -2.34 -1.06
C SER A 199 -1.08 -2.62 0.09
N ASP A 200 -0.90 -3.71 0.85
CA ASP A 200 -1.62 -3.90 2.11
C ASP A 200 -1.33 -2.78 3.11
N GLY A 201 -0.11 -2.24 3.16
CA GLY A 201 0.16 -1.00 3.91
C GLY A 201 -0.66 0.19 3.39
N GLY A 202 -0.96 0.24 2.09
CA GLY A 202 -1.90 1.24 1.56
C GLY A 202 -3.32 1.02 2.11
N ARG A 203 -3.77 -0.25 2.16
CA ARG A 203 -5.07 -0.64 2.75
C ARG A 203 -5.10 -0.34 4.25
N GLU A 204 -4.09 -0.72 5.02
CA GLU A 204 -3.94 -0.43 6.44
C GLU A 204 -4.05 1.08 6.70
N GLY A 205 -3.32 1.92 5.95
CA GLY A 205 -3.38 3.38 6.08
C GLY A 205 -4.79 3.92 5.82
N MET A 206 -5.45 3.43 4.77
CA MET A 206 -6.84 3.79 4.49
C MET A 206 -7.83 3.26 5.53
N SER A 207 -7.54 2.10 6.14
CA SER A 207 -8.31 1.52 7.24
C SER A 207 -8.21 2.42 8.48
N GLN A 208 -7.02 2.95 8.76
CA GLN A 208 -6.81 3.95 9.80
C GLN A 208 -7.57 5.24 9.51
N VAL A 209 -7.53 5.76 8.28
CA VAL A 209 -8.31 6.95 7.88
C VAL A 209 -9.82 6.75 8.09
N GLN A 210 -10.34 5.56 7.77
CA GLN A 210 -11.77 5.25 7.88
C GLN A 210 -12.25 5.04 9.32
N ARG A 211 -11.38 4.61 10.25
CA ARG A 211 -11.78 4.12 11.58
C ARG A 211 -11.16 4.84 12.76
N TRP A 212 -10.01 5.45 12.54
CA TRP A 212 -9.17 6.14 13.53
C TRP A 212 -8.71 7.49 12.98
N GLY A 213 -9.51 8.12 12.11
CA GLY A 213 -9.10 9.30 11.34
C GLY A 213 -8.65 10.48 12.22
N GLU A 214 -9.22 10.62 13.40
CA GLU A 214 -8.82 11.62 14.40
C GLU A 214 -7.42 11.41 14.99
N GLU A 215 -6.84 10.21 14.86
CA GLU A 215 -5.51 9.91 15.38
C GLU A 215 -4.39 10.38 14.45
N TYR A 216 -4.68 10.66 13.18
CA TYR A 216 -3.69 10.94 12.14
C TYR A 216 -3.84 12.35 11.55
N ASP A 217 -2.72 13.06 11.44
CA ASP A 217 -2.65 14.36 10.77
C ASP A 217 -2.28 14.23 9.29
N GLY A 218 -1.49 13.22 8.93
CA GLY A 218 -1.04 12.99 7.56
C GLY A 218 -0.94 11.50 7.23
N VAL A 219 -1.55 11.06 6.14
CA VAL A 219 -1.54 9.67 5.69
C VAL A 219 -1.09 9.59 4.23
N ILE A 220 -0.06 8.78 3.98
CA ILE A 220 0.42 8.44 2.65
C ILE A 220 0.01 6.99 2.37
N ALA A 221 -0.88 6.80 1.39
CA ALA A 221 -1.40 5.50 1.00
C ALA A 221 -1.05 5.21 -0.47
N GLY A 222 -0.07 4.33 -0.68
CA GLY A 222 0.33 3.86 -2.01
C GLY A 222 -0.42 2.59 -2.41
N ALA A 223 -0.87 2.51 -3.66
CA ALA A 223 -1.55 1.34 -4.25
C ALA A 223 -2.41 0.53 -3.26
N PRO A 224 -3.43 1.11 -2.59
CA PRO A 224 -4.12 0.42 -1.51
C PRO A 224 -4.90 -0.82 -1.97
N ALA A 225 -4.77 -1.93 -1.25
CA ALA A 225 -5.54 -3.16 -1.44
C ALA A 225 -7.01 -3.04 -0.96
N PHE A 226 -7.74 -2.07 -1.51
CA PHE A 226 -9.17 -1.89 -1.28
C PHE A 226 -9.99 -3.08 -1.78
N ARG A 227 -11.20 -3.25 -1.22
CA ARG A 227 -12.13 -4.33 -1.61
C ARG A 227 -11.40 -5.66 -1.55
N PHE A 228 -10.76 -5.91 -0.41
CA PHE A 228 -9.75 -6.94 -0.22
C PHE A 228 -10.20 -8.31 -0.75
N ALA A 229 -11.48 -8.68 -0.60
CA ALA A 229 -11.99 -9.93 -1.17
C ALA A 229 -11.98 -9.94 -2.71
N GLN A 230 -12.50 -8.89 -3.33
CA GLN A 230 -12.49 -8.72 -4.77
C GLN A 230 -11.05 -8.69 -5.30
N GLN A 231 -10.18 -7.95 -4.63
CA GLN A 231 -8.77 -7.84 -4.97
C GLN A 231 -8.06 -9.20 -4.90
N GLN A 232 -8.20 -9.94 -3.80
CA GLN A 232 -7.51 -11.23 -3.66
C GLN A 232 -8.06 -12.27 -4.64
N VAL A 233 -9.38 -12.33 -4.86
CA VAL A 233 -9.96 -13.27 -5.84
C VAL A 233 -9.60 -12.89 -7.27
N LEU A 234 -9.36 -11.59 -7.58
CA LEU A 234 -8.89 -11.15 -8.90
C LEU A 234 -7.58 -11.84 -9.29
N HIS A 235 -6.70 -12.16 -8.35
CA HIS A 235 -5.46 -12.90 -8.65
C HIS A 235 -5.69 -14.32 -9.19
N VAL A 236 -6.87 -14.90 -9.00
CA VAL A 236 -7.26 -16.20 -9.60
C VAL A 236 -7.87 -16.02 -11.00
N TYR A 237 -8.25 -14.80 -11.37
CA TYR A 237 -9.00 -14.53 -12.60
C TYR A 237 -8.22 -14.91 -13.87
N SER A 238 -6.93 -14.58 -13.94
CA SER A 238 -6.09 -14.94 -15.08
C SER A 238 -6.05 -16.45 -15.32
N SER A 239 -5.88 -17.25 -14.26
CA SER A 239 -5.95 -18.71 -14.36
C SER A 239 -7.33 -19.21 -14.79
N ALA A 240 -8.40 -18.52 -14.39
CA ALA A 240 -9.75 -18.86 -14.84
C ALA A 240 -9.96 -18.54 -16.32
N VAL A 241 -9.36 -17.45 -16.84
CA VAL A 241 -9.36 -17.12 -18.26
C VAL A 241 -8.62 -18.19 -19.06
N GLU A 242 -7.40 -18.54 -18.67
CA GLU A 242 -6.58 -19.56 -19.34
C GLU A 242 -7.29 -20.91 -19.38
N HIS A 243 -7.83 -21.36 -18.24
CA HIS A 243 -8.60 -22.60 -18.16
C HIS A 243 -9.87 -22.54 -19.01
N THR A 244 -10.61 -21.43 -19.00
CA THR A 244 -11.86 -21.29 -19.76
C THR A 244 -11.61 -21.31 -21.28
N GLN A 245 -10.50 -20.72 -21.71
CA GLN A 245 -10.11 -20.71 -23.13
C GLN A 245 -9.33 -21.96 -23.56
N ASP A 246 -9.00 -22.85 -22.61
CA ASP A 246 -8.15 -24.03 -22.83
C ASP A 246 -6.84 -23.68 -23.55
N TYR A 247 -6.22 -22.59 -23.11
CA TYR A 247 -4.99 -22.08 -23.67
C TYR A 247 -4.11 -21.49 -22.58
N TYR A 248 -2.89 -22.01 -22.48
CA TYR A 248 -1.86 -21.64 -21.51
C TYR A 248 -0.72 -20.96 -22.29
N PRO A 249 -0.75 -19.62 -22.42
CA PRO A 249 0.18 -18.91 -23.29
C PRO A 249 1.62 -19.06 -22.80
N PRO A 250 2.62 -19.23 -23.69
CA PRO A 250 4.02 -19.05 -23.34
C PRO A 250 4.25 -17.63 -22.76
N PRO A 251 5.00 -17.47 -21.65
CA PRO A 251 5.24 -16.15 -21.07
C PRO A 251 5.89 -15.14 -22.02
N CYS A 252 6.72 -15.61 -22.97
CA CYS A 252 7.33 -14.74 -23.98
C CYS A 252 6.30 -14.15 -24.95
N GLU A 253 5.23 -14.90 -25.25
CA GLU A 253 4.16 -14.45 -26.13
C GLU A 253 3.33 -13.34 -25.47
N LEU A 254 2.96 -13.52 -24.19
CA LEU A 254 2.29 -12.45 -23.41
C LEU A 254 3.19 -11.22 -23.26
N ALA A 255 4.47 -11.42 -22.96
CA ALA A 255 5.44 -10.32 -22.89
C ALA A 255 5.55 -9.57 -24.23
N LYS A 256 5.44 -10.27 -25.36
CA LYS A 256 5.41 -9.64 -26.68
C LYS A 256 4.17 -8.76 -26.86
N ILE A 257 2.98 -9.24 -26.48
CA ILE A 257 1.75 -8.46 -26.51
C ILE A 257 1.89 -7.19 -25.66
N VAL A 258 2.37 -7.30 -24.42
CA VAL A 258 2.59 -6.17 -23.52
C VAL A 258 3.58 -5.16 -24.12
N ASN A 259 4.74 -5.63 -24.60
CA ASN A 259 5.75 -4.74 -25.19
C ASN A 259 5.26 -4.03 -26.46
N SER A 260 4.51 -4.71 -27.33
CA SER A 260 3.92 -4.10 -28.52
C SER A 260 2.84 -3.09 -28.16
N THR A 261 2.08 -3.35 -27.10
CA THR A 261 1.11 -2.40 -26.53
C THR A 261 1.81 -1.14 -26.02
N ILE A 262 2.88 -1.29 -25.22
CA ILE A 262 3.70 -0.16 -24.74
C ILE A 262 4.21 0.66 -25.92
N ALA A 263 4.85 0.01 -26.91
CA ALA A 263 5.39 0.70 -28.07
C ALA A 263 4.32 1.44 -28.90
N ALA A 264 3.11 0.89 -29.00
CA ALA A 264 2.01 1.52 -29.73
C ALA A 264 1.38 2.70 -28.97
N CYS A 265 1.38 2.64 -27.64
CA CYS A 265 0.68 3.58 -26.78
C CYS A 265 1.55 4.68 -26.15
N ASP A 266 2.87 4.51 -26.11
CA ASP A 266 3.87 5.45 -25.57
C ASP A 266 3.58 6.89 -26.06
N GLY A 267 3.49 7.09 -27.37
CA GLY A 267 3.26 8.40 -28.00
C GLY A 267 1.92 9.09 -27.73
N LEU A 268 0.95 8.43 -27.09
CA LEU A 268 -0.42 8.95 -26.94
C LEU A 268 -0.50 10.13 -25.97
N ASP A 269 0.46 10.27 -25.07
CA ASP A 269 0.55 11.40 -24.15
C ASP A 269 1.32 12.61 -24.74
N GLY A 270 1.80 12.51 -25.99
CA GLY A 270 2.57 13.55 -26.66
C GLY A 270 4.08 13.44 -26.52
N ARG A 271 4.59 12.44 -25.79
CA ARG A 271 6.01 12.10 -25.66
C ARG A 271 6.24 10.63 -26.02
N VAL A 272 7.42 10.33 -26.55
CA VAL A 272 7.87 8.94 -26.81
C VAL A 272 9.08 8.68 -25.94
N ASP A 273 8.87 8.06 -24.79
CA ASP A 273 9.91 7.78 -23.79
C ASP A 273 9.83 6.38 -23.15
N GLY A 274 9.06 5.48 -23.77
CA GLY A 274 8.86 4.11 -23.32
C GLY A 274 7.89 3.97 -22.15
N VAL A 275 7.05 4.98 -21.90
CA VAL A 275 6.12 5.01 -20.78
C VAL A 275 4.71 5.34 -21.27
N ILE A 276 3.72 4.53 -20.92
CA ILE A 276 2.32 4.88 -21.17
C ILE A 276 1.85 5.81 -20.03
N SER A 277 1.85 7.13 -20.25
CA SER A 277 1.28 8.08 -19.27
C SER A 277 -0.22 8.32 -19.45
N ARG A 278 -0.83 7.69 -20.46
CA ARG A 278 -2.26 7.77 -20.80
C ARG A 278 -2.82 6.40 -21.14
N THR A 279 -2.89 5.50 -20.16
CA THR A 279 -3.50 4.17 -20.37
C THR A 279 -4.98 4.26 -20.75
N ASP A 280 -5.66 5.36 -20.39
CA ASP A 280 -6.99 5.70 -20.90
C ASP A 280 -7.02 5.84 -22.43
N LEU A 281 -6.09 6.60 -23.01
CA LEU A 281 -6.02 6.77 -24.46
C LEU A 281 -5.61 5.46 -25.13
N CYS A 282 -4.69 4.71 -24.52
CA CYS A 282 -4.31 3.39 -25.00
C CYS A 282 -5.53 2.47 -25.08
N LYS A 283 -6.33 2.39 -24.01
CA LYS A 283 -7.57 1.59 -23.96
C LYS A 283 -8.60 2.03 -25.00
N LEU A 284 -8.66 3.32 -25.32
CA LEU A 284 -9.63 3.87 -26.28
C LEU A 284 -9.19 3.75 -27.74
N GLN A 285 -7.88 3.65 -28.01
CA GLN A 285 -7.33 3.80 -29.36
C GLN A 285 -6.57 2.57 -29.88
N PHE A 286 -6.11 1.70 -28.99
CA PHE A 286 -5.32 0.52 -29.36
C PHE A 286 -6.17 -0.74 -29.39
N ASP A 287 -6.03 -1.54 -30.46
CA ASP A 287 -6.66 -2.84 -30.61
C ASP A 287 -5.59 -3.93 -30.47
N LEU A 288 -5.67 -4.74 -29.41
CA LEU A 288 -4.71 -5.83 -29.16
C LEU A 288 -4.61 -6.82 -30.33
N LYS A 289 -5.64 -6.92 -31.19
CA LYS A 289 -5.60 -7.77 -32.38
C LYS A 289 -4.52 -7.34 -33.38
N SER A 290 -4.05 -6.09 -33.33
CA SER A 290 -2.96 -5.65 -34.20
C SER A 290 -1.64 -6.36 -33.91
N THR A 291 -1.47 -6.98 -32.75
CA THR A 291 -0.24 -7.71 -32.41
C THR A 291 -0.21 -9.12 -32.97
N ILE A 292 -1.32 -9.66 -33.49
CA ILE A 292 -1.40 -11.01 -34.04
C ILE A 292 -0.40 -11.16 -35.20
N GLY A 293 0.38 -12.24 -35.16
CA GLY A 293 1.40 -12.56 -36.16
C GLY A 293 2.76 -11.90 -35.92
N GLU A 294 2.90 -11.01 -34.92
CA GLU A 294 4.20 -10.44 -34.59
C GLU A 294 5.14 -11.52 -34.01
N SER A 295 6.36 -11.60 -34.54
CA SER A 295 7.35 -12.57 -34.08
C SER A 295 7.93 -12.20 -32.72
N TYR A 296 8.19 -13.21 -31.89
CA TYR A 296 8.89 -13.08 -30.62
C TYR A 296 9.97 -14.14 -30.46
N TYR A 297 10.97 -13.82 -29.64
CA TYR A 297 12.03 -14.72 -29.26
C TYR A 297 12.44 -14.45 -27.82
N CYS A 298 12.51 -15.50 -27.00
CA CYS A 298 13.13 -15.48 -25.68
C CYS A 298 14.10 -16.65 -25.55
N ALA A 299 15.34 -16.35 -25.19
CA ALA A 299 16.32 -17.37 -24.85
C ALA A 299 15.85 -18.17 -23.62
N ALA A 300 16.31 -19.43 -23.51
CA ALA A 300 16.05 -20.26 -22.34
C ALA A 300 16.55 -19.57 -21.06
N LYS A 301 15.76 -19.68 -19.99
CA LYS A 301 16.06 -19.08 -18.68
C LYS A 301 15.99 -20.14 -17.59
N THR A 302 16.98 -20.10 -16.70
CA THR A 302 16.92 -20.82 -15.42
C THR A 302 16.87 -19.77 -14.33
N SER A 303 15.74 -19.64 -13.66
CA SER A 303 15.59 -18.73 -12.53
C SER A 303 15.62 -19.52 -11.23
N SER A 304 16.57 -19.16 -10.37
CA SER A 304 16.63 -19.63 -8.98
C SER A 304 15.99 -18.56 -8.11
N SER A 305 14.78 -18.80 -7.61
CA SER A 305 14.22 -17.95 -6.57
C SER A 305 14.75 -18.41 -5.23
N LEU A 306 15.42 -17.51 -4.51
CA LEU A 306 15.82 -17.71 -3.12
C LEU A 306 14.60 -17.59 -2.17
N GLY A 307 13.46 -18.18 -2.51
CA GLY A 307 12.31 -18.29 -1.60
C GLY A 307 11.86 -16.98 -0.93
N PHE A 308 12.19 -15.80 -1.47
CA PHE A 308 11.70 -14.51 -0.98
C PHE A 308 10.29 -14.29 -1.56
N GLY A 309 9.40 -15.25 -1.30
CA GLY A 309 7.97 -14.94 -1.32
C GLY A 309 7.71 -13.93 -0.20
N PHE A 310 6.66 -13.14 -0.35
CA PHE A 310 6.16 -12.22 0.69
C PHE A 310 5.67 -12.95 1.97
N ASN A 311 6.02 -14.22 2.13
CA ASN A 311 5.71 -15.05 3.27
C ASN A 311 6.97 -15.17 4.11
N LYS A 312 6.87 -14.87 5.41
CA LYS A 312 7.83 -15.35 6.43
C LYS A 312 7.92 -16.88 6.49
N ARG A 313 7.13 -17.61 5.68
CA ARG A 313 7.34 -19.02 5.41
C ARG A 313 8.73 -19.21 4.81
N GLN A 314 9.65 -19.62 5.67
CA GLN A 314 10.85 -20.35 5.32
C GLN A 314 10.47 -21.54 4.43
N ALA A 315 10.31 -21.32 3.12
CA ALA A 315 10.62 -22.36 2.17
C ALA A 315 12.14 -22.57 2.27
N GLN A 316 12.56 -23.49 3.13
CA GLN A 316 13.90 -24.05 3.04
C GLN A 316 14.01 -24.75 1.68
N GLY A 317 14.47 -24.01 0.68
CA GLY A 317 14.69 -24.52 -0.67
C GLY A 317 14.73 -23.41 -1.70
N SER A 318 15.82 -23.34 -2.47
CA SER A 318 15.83 -22.60 -3.73
C SER A 318 14.88 -23.31 -4.69
N THR A 319 13.79 -22.67 -5.10
CA THR A 319 13.00 -23.17 -6.23
C THR A 319 13.71 -22.72 -7.50
N THR A 320 14.19 -23.70 -8.26
CA THR A 320 14.77 -23.44 -9.59
C THR A 320 13.70 -23.75 -10.61
N SER A 321 13.19 -22.74 -11.30
CA SER A 321 12.32 -22.92 -12.46
C SER A 321 13.15 -22.85 -13.74
N TYR A 322 12.87 -23.75 -14.68
CA TYR A 322 13.44 -23.75 -16.01
C TYR A 322 12.38 -23.32 -17.00
N GLN A 323 12.70 -22.37 -17.87
CA GLN A 323 11.93 -22.00 -19.04
C GLN A 323 12.75 -22.33 -20.28
N PRO A 324 12.23 -23.13 -21.22
CA PRO A 324 12.92 -23.41 -22.47
C PRO A 324 13.02 -22.16 -23.35
N GLU A 325 13.81 -22.27 -24.41
CA GLU A 325 13.80 -21.27 -25.47
C GLU A 325 12.39 -21.18 -26.09
N GLN A 326 11.90 -19.96 -26.30
CA GLN A 326 10.58 -19.69 -26.86
C GLN A 326 10.75 -18.90 -28.15
N ASN A 327 10.18 -19.40 -29.24
CA ASN A 327 10.20 -18.75 -30.55
C ASN A 327 8.85 -18.99 -31.22
N GLY A 328 8.21 -17.92 -31.70
CA GLY A 328 6.89 -18.02 -32.28
C GLY A 328 6.37 -16.68 -32.79
N THR A 329 5.08 -16.66 -33.06
CA THR A 329 4.33 -15.46 -33.40
C THR A 329 3.13 -15.34 -32.49
N VAL A 330 2.75 -14.13 -32.12
CA VAL A 330 1.55 -13.89 -31.32
C VAL A 330 0.32 -14.49 -32.00
N THR A 331 -0.40 -15.33 -31.25
CA THR A 331 -1.59 -16.07 -31.68
C THR A 331 -2.87 -15.31 -31.37
N GLU A 332 -3.97 -15.71 -32.03
CA GLU A 332 -5.30 -15.19 -31.72
C GLU A 332 -5.72 -15.56 -30.29
N GLN A 333 -5.36 -16.76 -29.82
CA GLN A 333 -5.67 -17.22 -28.46
C GLN A 333 -4.94 -16.41 -27.38
N ALA A 334 -3.65 -16.09 -27.57
CA ALA A 334 -2.92 -15.25 -26.61
C ALA A 334 -3.51 -13.84 -26.52
N VAL A 335 -3.90 -13.26 -27.65
CA VAL A 335 -4.61 -11.96 -27.66
C VAL A 335 -5.97 -12.08 -26.98
N ALA A 336 -6.71 -13.18 -27.17
CA ALA A 336 -7.99 -13.40 -26.50
C ALA A 336 -7.85 -13.56 -24.97
N VAL A 337 -6.78 -14.21 -24.49
CA VAL A 337 -6.46 -14.29 -23.05
C VAL A 337 -6.10 -12.90 -22.51
N ALA A 338 -5.17 -12.18 -23.16
CA ALA A 338 -4.75 -10.84 -22.73
C ALA A 338 -5.92 -9.85 -22.69
N GLN A 339 -6.75 -9.83 -23.74
CA GLN A 339 -7.94 -8.96 -23.80
C GLN A 339 -8.92 -9.28 -22.68
N ALA A 340 -9.24 -10.56 -22.44
CA ALA A 340 -10.15 -10.94 -21.36
C ALA A 340 -9.63 -10.50 -19.99
N ILE A 341 -8.32 -10.65 -19.73
CA ILE A 341 -7.72 -10.18 -18.48
C ILE A 341 -7.86 -8.66 -18.34
N TYR A 342 -7.52 -7.87 -19.36
CA TYR A 342 -7.66 -6.41 -19.30
C TYR A 342 -9.13 -5.93 -19.24
N ASP A 343 -10.07 -6.69 -19.80
CA ASP A 343 -11.50 -6.36 -19.75
C ASP A 343 -12.06 -6.48 -18.32
N GLY A 344 -11.49 -7.36 -17.50
CA GLY A 344 -11.89 -7.63 -16.11
C GLY A 344 -13.01 -8.64 -15.94
N VAL A 345 -13.44 -8.87 -14.70
CA VAL A 345 -14.31 -10.00 -14.36
C VAL A 345 -15.77 -9.69 -14.68
N PHE A 346 -16.40 -10.56 -15.49
CA PHE A 346 -17.83 -10.56 -15.76
C PHE A 346 -18.47 -11.90 -15.38
N ASN A 347 -19.67 -11.86 -14.84
CA ASN A 347 -20.48 -13.05 -14.60
C ASN A 347 -21.10 -13.60 -15.91
N SER A 348 -21.73 -14.77 -15.87
CA SER A 348 -22.37 -15.39 -17.05
C SER A 348 -23.52 -14.59 -17.65
N GLN A 349 -24.02 -13.57 -16.94
CA GLN A 349 -25.06 -12.65 -17.42
C GLN A 349 -24.47 -11.40 -18.10
N GLY A 350 -23.15 -11.32 -18.26
CA GLY A 350 -22.46 -10.16 -18.82
C GLY A 350 -22.42 -8.96 -17.89
N GLN A 351 -22.65 -9.17 -16.59
CA GLN A 351 -22.56 -8.11 -15.57
C GLN A 351 -21.14 -8.06 -15.04
N ARG A 352 -20.55 -6.86 -15.01
CA ARG A 352 -19.24 -6.64 -14.43
C ARG A 352 -19.27 -6.92 -12.93
N ALA A 353 -18.36 -7.77 -12.48
CA ALA A 353 -18.10 -8.02 -11.07
C ALA A 353 -16.91 -7.20 -10.60
N TYR A 354 -15.81 -7.21 -11.34
CA TYR A 354 -14.64 -6.43 -10.95
C TYR A 354 -13.86 -5.87 -12.13
N LEU A 355 -12.95 -4.96 -11.81
CA LEU A 355 -12.03 -4.32 -12.73
C LEU A 355 -10.70 -5.10 -12.78
N SER A 356 -9.78 -4.68 -13.63
CA SER A 356 -8.48 -5.35 -13.82
C SER A 356 -7.35 -4.34 -14.09
N TRP A 357 -6.14 -4.86 -14.25
CA TRP A 357 -4.92 -4.11 -14.56
C TRP A 357 -5.13 -3.20 -15.76
N GLN A 358 -4.44 -2.05 -15.80
CA GLN A 358 -4.51 -1.20 -16.97
C GLN A 358 -3.78 -1.83 -18.15
N ILE A 359 -4.24 -1.48 -19.36
CA ILE A 359 -3.56 -1.89 -20.59
C ILE A 359 -2.10 -1.41 -20.56
N GLY A 360 -1.17 -2.32 -20.86
CA GLY A 360 0.28 -2.07 -20.71
C GLY A 360 0.89 -2.50 -19.37
N SER A 361 0.07 -2.83 -18.36
CA SER A 361 0.54 -3.58 -17.18
C SER A 361 1.00 -4.98 -17.59
N GLU A 362 2.00 -5.50 -16.90
CA GLU A 362 2.39 -6.91 -17.02
C GLU A 362 1.23 -7.85 -16.65
N LEU A 363 1.10 -8.96 -17.37
CA LEU A 363 0.10 -10.01 -17.11
C LEU A 363 0.67 -11.10 -16.19
N GLY A 364 1.25 -10.69 -15.05
CA GLY A 364 1.98 -11.59 -14.15
C GLY A 364 1.14 -12.74 -13.59
N ASP A 365 -0.15 -12.50 -13.31
CA ASP A 365 -1.07 -13.54 -12.83
C ASP A 365 -1.42 -14.58 -13.91
N ALA A 366 -1.08 -14.33 -15.18
CA ALA A 366 -1.19 -15.28 -16.30
C ALA A 366 0.16 -15.95 -16.62
N ALA A 367 1.11 -15.93 -15.69
CA ALA A 367 2.39 -16.60 -15.88
C ALA A 367 2.21 -18.12 -15.80
N THR A 368 2.28 -18.79 -16.94
CA THR A 368 2.25 -20.26 -17.04
C THR A 368 3.57 -20.89 -16.59
N VAL A 369 3.52 -22.17 -16.20
CA VAL A 369 4.70 -22.97 -15.84
C VAL A 369 5.02 -23.97 -16.94
N TYR A 370 6.31 -24.17 -17.23
CA TYR A 370 6.72 -25.18 -18.21
C TYR A 370 6.86 -26.54 -17.55
N ASN A 371 6.20 -27.56 -18.11
CA ASN A 371 6.33 -28.95 -17.69
C ASN A 371 7.24 -29.72 -18.66
N ASN A 372 8.41 -30.13 -18.17
CA ASN A 372 9.40 -30.87 -18.97
C ASN A 372 8.97 -32.30 -19.30
N GLU A 373 8.00 -32.87 -18.57
CA GLU A 373 7.49 -34.23 -18.82
C GLU A 373 6.49 -34.24 -19.97
N THR A 374 5.66 -33.19 -20.07
CA THR A 374 4.63 -33.04 -21.10
C THR A 374 5.08 -32.20 -22.28
N ASP A 375 6.23 -31.52 -22.17
CA ASP A 375 6.78 -30.59 -23.17
C ASP A 375 5.80 -29.45 -23.51
N ALA A 376 5.08 -28.97 -22.48
CA ALA A 376 3.99 -28.02 -22.62
C ALA A 376 3.98 -26.96 -21.53
N TRP A 377 3.36 -25.81 -21.84
CA TRP A 377 2.98 -24.81 -20.85
C TRP A 377 1.70 -25.26 -20.14
N GLU A 378 1.71 -25.18 -18.82
CA GLU A 378 0.61 -25.57 -17.95
C GLU A 378 0.20 -24.40 -17.06
N LEU A 379 -1.04 -24.48 -16.60
CA LEU A 379 -1.63 -23.51 -15.70
C LEU A 379 -0.77 -23.33 -14.43
N SER A 380 -0.58 -22.08 -14.01
CA SER A 380 -0.09 -21.75 -12.67
C SER A 380 -1.12 -20.87 -11.97
N ILE A 381 -1.57 -21.27 -10.78
CA ILE A 381 -2.51 -20.47 -9.98
C ILE A 381 -1.70 -19.59 -9.03
N PRO A 382 -1.80 -18.25 -9.12
CA PRO A 382 -1.12 -17.34 -8.19
C PRO A 382 -1.54 -17.61 -6.75
N SER A 383 -0.56 -17.89 -5.88
CA SER A 383 -0.84 -18.23 -4.48
C SER A 383 -1.50 -17.07 -3.72
N THR A 384 -1.23 -15.83 -4.10
CA THR A 384 -1.86 -14.62 -3.54
C THR A 384 -3.39 -14.69 -3.59
N GLY A 385 -3.96 -15.22 -4.67
CA GLY A 385 -5.39 -15.40 -4.82
C GLY A 385 -5.89 -16.76 -4.36
N GLY A 386 -5.18 -17.84 -4.72
CA GLY A 386 -5.65 -19.18 -4.37
C GLY A 386 -5.60 -19.46 -2.86
N GLU A 387 -4.59 -18.95 -2.14
CA GLU A 387 -4.55 -18.99 -0.67
C GLU A 387 -5.73 -18.24 -0.05
N TYR A 388 -6.08 -17.08 -0.62
CA TYR A 388 -7.25 -16.33 -0.15
C TYR A 388 -8.52 -17.15 -0.32
N VAL A 389 -8.72 -17.76 -1.49
CA VAL A 389 -9.89 -18.59 -1.75
C VAL A 389 -9.94 -19.78 -0.78
N THR A 390 -8.85 -20.52 -0.59
CA THR A 390 -8.85 -21.69 0.29
C THR A 390 -9.02 -21.29 1.76
N LYS A 391 -8.16 -20.42 2.29
CA LYS A 391 -8.16 -20.08 3.73
C LYS A 391 -9.28 -19.15 4.14
N PHE A 392 -9.59 -18.14 3.33
CA PHE A 392 -10.49 -17.06 3.71
C PHE A 392 -11.91 -17.24 3.18
N VAL A 393 -12.10 -17.95 2.06
CA VAL A 393 -13.44 -18.20 1.49
C VAL A 393 -13.93 -19.60 1.85
N GLN A 394 -13.14 -20.63 1.58
CA GLN A 394 -13.50 -22.03 1.82
C GLN A 394 -13.22 -22.50 3.26
N LEU A 395 -12.42 -21.75 4.02
CA LEU A 395 -11.98 -22.07 5.38
C LEU A 395 -11.20 -23.39 5.48
N LEU A 396 -10.38 -23.64 4.45
CA LEU A 396 -9.46 -24.76 4.37
C LEU A 396 -8.04 -24.23 4.59
N ASP A 397 -7.31 -24.82 5.53
CA ASP A 397 -5.92 -24.47 5.81
C ASP A 397 -4.98 -25.05 4.73
N LEU A 398 -5.09 -24.49 3.53
CA LEU A 398 -4.33 -24.84 2.33
C LEU A 398 -3.72 -23.58 1.73
N ASP A 399 -2.51 -23.70 1.22
CA ASP A 399 -1.73 -22.54 0.76
C ASP A 399 -2.02 -22.13 -0.70
N ASN A 400 -2.82 -22.92 -1.41
CA ASN A 400 -3.27 -22.60 -2.76
C ASN A 400 -4.46 -23.48 -3.17
N LEU A 401 -5.18 -23.07 -4.21
CA LEU A 401 -6.07 -23.96 -4.96
C LEU A 401 -5.25 -25.05 -5.66
N SER A 402 -5.77 -26.28 -5.69
CA SER A 402 -5.07 -27.42 -6.32
C SER A 402 -5.20 -27.44 -7.84
N ASP A 403 -6.32 -26.96 -8.36
CA ASP A 403 -6.69 -26.99 -9.77
C ASP A 403 -7.85 -26.02 -10.06
N MET A 404 -8.23 -25.89 -11.32
CA MET A 404 -9.33 -25.02 -11.77
C MET A 404 -10.60 -25.81 -12.16
N ASN A 405 -10.73 -27.08 -11.75
CA ASN A 405 -11.87 -27.90 -12.14
C ASN A 405 -13.17 -27.37 -11.53
N ASN A 406 -14.20 -27.22 -12.37
CA ASN A 406 -15.51 -26.68 -12.00
C ASN A 406 -15.48 -25.22 -11.48
N ILE A 407 -14.38 -24.49 -11.69
CA ILE A 407 -14.30 -23.07 -11.37
C ILE A 407 -14.68 -22.26 -12.61
N THR A 408 -15.71 -21.43 -12.47
CA THR A 408 -16.21 -20.53 -13.52
C THR A 408 -16.06 -19.08 -13.10
N TYR A 409 -16.31 -18.13 -14.00
CA TYR A 409 -16.36 -16.72 -13.61
C TYR A 409 -17.45 -16.46 -12.56
N ASP A 410 -18.60 -17.14 -12.61
CA ASP A 410 -19.63 -17.04 -11.57
C ASP A 410 -19.12 -17.52 -10.21
N THR A 411 -18.30 -18.57 -10.18
CA THR A 411 -17.63 -19.06 -8.98
C THR A 411 -16.73 -17.99 -8.36
N LEU A 412 -15.96 -17.27 -9.20
CA LEU A 412 -15.14 -16.15 -8.72
C LEU A 412 -16.02 -15.03 -8.13
N VAL A 413 -17.11 -14.66 -8.80
CA VAL A 413 -18.04 -13.64 -8.28
C VAL A 413 -18.66 -14.06 -6.95
N GLU A 414 -18.99 -15.33 -6.78
CA GLU A 414 -19.50 -15.87 -5.51
C GLU A 414 -18.45 -15.78 -4.40
N TRP A 415 -17.18 -16.10 -4.68
CA TRP A 415 -16.09 -15.96 -3.72
C TRP A 415 -15.84 -14.51 -3.33
N MET A 416 -15.84 -13.60 -4.31
CA MET A 416 -15.76 -12.15 -4.06
C MET A 416 -16.88 -11.69 -3.13
N ASN A 417 -18.13 -12.10 -3.42
CA ASN A 417 -19.28 -11.72 -2.59
C ASN A 417 -19.22 -12.34 -1.19
N THR A 418 -18.76 -13.58 -1.08
CA THR A 418 -18.58 -14.28 0.20
C THR A 418 -17.58 -13.55 1.07
N GLY A 419 -16.39 -13.24 0.55
CA GLY A 419 -15.37 -12.49 1.28
C GLY A 419 -15.80 -11.06 1.59
N MET A 420 -16.51 -10.40 0.67
CA MET A 420 -17.07 -9.05 0.86
C MET A 420 -17.99 -9.01 2.08
N ILE A 421 -18.97 -9.91 2.16
CA ILE A 421 -19.94 -9.95 3.27
C ILE A 421 -19.26 -10.37 4.57
N ARG A 422 -18.39 -11.40 4.50
CA ARG A 422 -17.76 -11.98 5.67
C ARG A 422 -16.80 -11.03 6.37
N TYR A 423 -16.00 -10.29 5.60
CA TYR A 423 -14.94 -9.41 6.13
C TYR A 423 -15.27 -7.93 6.02
N LEU A 424 -16.56 -7.58 5.85
CA LEU A 424 -17.01 -6.21 5.58
C LEU A 424 -16.50 -5.20 6.62
N ASP A 425 -16.52 -5.59 7.88
CA ASP A 425 -16.15 -4.77 9.03
C ASP A 425 -14.67 -4.91 9.44
N SER A 426 -13.87 -5.65 8.68
CA SER A 426 -12.47 -5.95 9.00
C SER A 426 -11.53 -5.65 7.83
N LEU A 427 -11.52 -6.48 6.79
CA LEU A 427 -10.51 -6.43 5.73
C LEU A 427 -10.92 -5.57 4.53
N GLN A 428 -12.21 -5.32 4.29
CA GLN A 428 -12.64 -4.71 3.03
C GLN A 428 -12.14 -3.27 2.81
N THR A 429 -12.08 -2.46 3.88
CA THR A 429 -11.59 -1.07 3.85
C THR A 429 -12.27 -0.21 2.77
N THR A 430 -13.59 -0.27 2.69
CA THR A 430 -14.39 0.40 1.62
C THR A 430 -15.27 1.53 2.11
N LEU A 431 -15.11 2.04 3.34
CA LEU A 431 -15.95 3.12 3.84
C LEU A 431 -15.57 4.45 3.14
N PRO A 432 -16.49 5.11 2.41
CA PRO A 432 -16.17 6.31 1.65
C PRO A 432 -16.46 7.63 2.40
N ASP A 433 -17.17 7.57 3.53
CA ASP A 433 -17.33 8.73 4.41
C ASP A 433 -16.10 8.85 5.32
N LEU A 434 -15.27 9.85 5.04
CA LEU A 434 -14.04 10.14 5.77
C LEU A 434 -14.16 11.40 6.63
N THR A 435 -15.39 11.79 7.01
CA THR A 435 -15.66 12.99 7.80
C THR A 435 -14.84 13.08 9.10
N PRO A 436 -14.64 12.01 9.90
CA PRO A 436 -13.78 12.09 11.09
C PRO A 436 -12.35 12.55 10.78
N PHE A 437 -11.71 11.96 9.76
CA PHE A 437 -10.37 12.34 9.31
C PHE A 437 -10.31 13.75 8.72
N GLN A 438 -11.29 14.11 7.88
CA GLN A 438 -11.33 15.44 7.28
C GLN A 438 -11.53 16.54 8.35
N SER A 439 -12.47 16.32 9.27
CA SER A 439 -12.84 17.30 10.30
C SER A 439 -11.78 17.46 11.39
N SER A 440 -10.90 16.47 11.61
CA SER A 440 -9.70 16.59 12.46
C SER A 440 -8.59 17.41 11.80
N GLY A 441 -8.73 17.75 10.52
CA GLY A 441 -7.73 18.49 9.73
C GLY A 441 -6.74 17.61 8.97
N GLY A 442 -6.96 16.30 8.93
CA GLY A 442 -6.08 15.32 8.31
C GLY A 442 -5.83 15.56 6.83
N LYS A 443 -4.63 15.18 6.36
CA LYS A 443 -4.19 15.26 4.96
C LYS A 443 -3.86 13.86 4.41
N LEU A 444 -4.48 13.50 3.29
CA LEU A 444 -4.35 12.22 2.62
C LEU A 444 -3.66 12.42 1.27
N LEU A 445 -2.48 11.82 1.12
CA LEU A 445 -1.74 11.69 -0.13
C LEU A 445 -1.84 10.24 -0.60
N HIS A 446 -2.62 10.03 -1.65
CA HIS A 446 -2.84 8.73 -2.26
C HIS A 446 -2.11 8.68 -3.60
N TYR A 447 -1.39 7.59 -3.87
CA TYR A 447 -0.80 7.38 -5.18
C TYR A 447 -0.94 5.93 -5.63
N HIS A 448 -0.92 5.68 -6.94
CA HIS A 448 -0.98 4.32 -7.49
C HIS A 448 -0.18 4.24 -8.79
N GLY A 449 0.65 3.21 -8.93
CA GLY A 449 1.32 2.89 -10.19
C GLY A 449 0.30 2.62 -11.30
N GLU A 450 0.38 3.34 -12.40
CA GLU A 450 -0.61 3.20 -13.47
C GLU A 450 -0.50 1.85 -14.18
N SER A 451 0.71 1.28 -14.22
CA SER A 451 0.99 -0.05 -14.78
C SER A 451 1.20 -1.10 -13.69
N ASP A 452 0.55 -0.91 -12.54
CA ASP A 452 0.51 -1.89 -11.46
C ASP A 452 -0.14 -3.19 -11.97
N SER A 453 0.62 -4.29 -11.82
CA SER A 453 0.25 -5.65 -12.24
C SER A 453 -0.21 -6.51 -11.07
N SER A 454 -0.37 -5.93 -9.88
CA SER A 454 -0.77 -6.61 -8.65
C SER A 454 -2.01 -6.00 -8.02
N ILE A 455 -2.16 -4.68 -7.99
CA ILE A 455 -3.40 -4.01 -7.56
C ILE A 455 -3.85 -3.08 -8.70
N PRO A 456 -5.11 -3.12 -9.16
CA PRO A 456 -5.46 -2.32 -10.33
C PRO A 456 -5.52 -0.84 -9.94
N ALA A 457 -4.85 0.04 -10.69
CA ALA A 457 -4.95 1.48 -10.46
C ALA A 457 -6.39 2.01 -10.50
N ALA A 458 -7.26 1.39 -11.30
CA ALA A 458 -8.68 1.73 -11.37
C ALA A 458 -9.44 1.44 -10.06
N SER A 459 -8.93 0.53 -9.22
CA SER A 459 -9.41 0.30 -7.86
C SER A 459 -9.30 1.59 -7.03
N SER A 460 -8.14 2.24 -7.08
CA SER A 460 -7.93 3.53 -6.39
C SER A 460 -8.79 4.65 -6.95
N VAL A 461 -8.95 4.73 -8.28
CA VAL A 461 -9.85 5.71 -8.92
C VAL A 461 -11.29 5.50 -8.43
N HIS A 462 -11.78 4.26 -8.44
CA HIS A 462 -13.13 3.94 -8.00
C HIS A 462 -13.37 4.35 -6.55
N TYR A 463 -12.44 4.06 -5.64
CA TYR A 463 -12.57 4.48 -4.23
C TYR A 463 -12.56 6.01 -4.08
N TRP A 464 -11.66 6.72 -4.78
CA TRP A 464 -11.64 8.18 -4.76
C TRP A 464 -12.97 8.78 -5.26
N GLN A 465 -13.54 8.20 -6.33
CA GLN A 465 -14.86 8.58 -6.85
C GLN A 465 -15.99 8.28 -5.84
N SER A 466 -15.91 7.15 -5.12
CA SER A 466 -16.84 6.81 -4.03
C SER A 466 -16.79 7.87 -2.93
N VAL A 467 -15.61 8.26 -2.44
CA VAL A 467 -15.45 9.34 -1.44
C VAL A 467 -16.03 10.65 -1.96
N ARG A 468 -15.71 11.03 -3.21
CA ARG A 468 -16.26 12.23 -3.85
C ARG A 468 -17.79 12.22 -3.83
N SER A 469 -18.41 11.12 -4.24
CA SER A 469 -19.85 11.02 -4.38
C SER A 469 -20.59 10.99 -3.04
N VAL A 470 -20.00 10.36 -2.01
CA VAL A 470 -20.62 10.22 -0.69
C VAL A 470 -20.45 11.47 0.17
N MET A 471 -19.27 12.10 0.17
CA MET A 471 -19.03 13.29 0.99
C MET A 471 -19.54 14.59 0.33
N TYR A 472 -19.70 14.60 -0.99
CA TYR A 472 -20.13 15.79 -1.75
C TYR A 472 -21.29 15.49 -2.73
N PRO A 473 -22.41 14.90 -2.28
CA PRO A 473 -23.48 14.42 -3.16
C PRO A 473 -24.20 15.52 -3.94
N ASP A 474 -24.28 16.73 -3.37
CA ASP A 474 -25.00 17.87 -3.95
C ASP A 474 -24.07 18.87 -4.67
N ALA A 475 -22.75 18.67 -4.60
CA ALA A 475 -21.78 19.59 -5.16
C ALA A 475 -21.53 19.33 -6.65
N LYS A 476 -21.35 20.39 -7.44
CA LYS A 476 -20.88 20.26 -8.83
C LYS A 476 -19.49 19.63 -8.85
N ASP A 477 -19.15 18.96 -9.95
CA ASP A 477 -17.87 18.23 -10.07
C ASP A 477 -16.65 19.10 -9.73
N ASP A 478 -16.54 20.31 -10.31
CA ASP A 478 -15.42 21.22 -10.02
C ASP A 478 -15.37 21.66 -8.55
N GLU A 479 -16.52 21.86 -7.90
CA GLU A 479 -16.61 22.26 -6.49
C GLU A 479 -16.24 21.09 -5.57
N ALA A 480 -16.69 19.88 -5.90
CA ALA A 480 -16.37 18.65 -5.16
C ALA A 480 -14.87 18.31 -5.28
N ILE A 481 -14.32 18.38 -6.51
CA ILE A 481 -12.89 18.17 -6.76
C ILE A 481 -12.11 19.15 -5.91
N LYS A 482 -12.38 20.45 -6.02
CA LYS A 482 -11.67 21.50 -5.26
C LYS A 482 -11.73 21.29 -3.74
N SER A 483 -12.89 20.83 -3.23
CA SER A 483 -13.06 20.50 -1.82
C SER A 483 -12.24 19.29 -1.39
N LEU A 484 -12.10 18.28 -2.26
CA LEU A 484 -11.21 17.15 -2.02
C LEU A 484 -9.75 17.59 -2.05
N GLU A 485 -9.31 18.41 -3.01
CA GLU A 485 -7.87 18.75 -3.13
C GLU A 485 -7.29 19.40 -1.87
N ASP A 486 -8.11 20.02 -1.03
CA ASP A 486 -7.69 20.67 0.23
C ASP A 486 -7.24 19.68 1.33
N TRP A 487 -7.59 18.40 1.20
CA TRP A 487 -7.26 17.39 2.21
C TRP A 487 -7.03 15.97 1.65
N TYR A 488 -7.59 15.61 0.50
CA TYR A 488 -7.41 14.32 -0.17
C TYR A 488 -6.93 14.52 -1.61
N GLN A 489 -5.63 14.29 -1.83
CA GLN A 489 -5.02 14.32 -3.15
C GLN A 489 -4.67 12.90 -3.63
N PHE A 490 -5.04 12.59 -4.88
CA PHE A 490 -4.78 11.31 -5.52
C PHE A 490 -3.97 11.49 -6.81
N TYR A 491 -2.92 10.69 -6.97
CA TYR A 491 -1.98 10.75 -8.08
C TYR A 491 -1.80 9.38 -8.74
N LEU A 492 -1.96 9.32 -10.06
CA LEU A 492 -1.52 8.16 -10.84
C LEU A 492 -0.07 8.37 -11.25
N VAL A 493 0.72 7.30 -11.19
CA VAL A 493 2.16 7.33 -11.50
C VAL A 493 2.40 6.63 -12.84
N PRO A 494 2.62 7.38 -13.95
CA PRO A 494 2.85 6.83 -15.28
C PRO A 494 3.91 5.73 -15.33
N GLY A 495 3.60 4.61 -15.97
CA GLY A 495 4.49 3.46 -16.15
C GLY A 495 4.86 2.68 -14.89
N ALA A 496 4.74 3.27 -13.69
CA ALA A 496 5.11 2.62 -12.45
C ALA A 496 4.29 1.36 -12.20
N GLY A 497 4.96 0.34 -11.67
CA GLY A 497 4.37 -0.94 -11.31
C GLY A 497 3.89 -0.94 -9.86
N HIS A 498 3.79 -2.12 -9.26
CA HIS A 498 3.34 -2.26 -7.89
C HIS A 498 4.35 -1.67 -6.89
N CYS A 499 3.95 -0.58 -6.22
CA CYS A 499 4.74 0.11 -5.18
C CYS A 499 6.19 0.46 -5.58
N GLY A 500 6.46 0.65 -6.88
CA GLY A 500 7.81 0.95 -7.35
C GLY A 500 7.89 1.27 -8.84
N THR A 501 9.11 1.55 -9.29
CA THR A 501 9.43 1.68 -10.71
C THR A 501 9.18 0.38 -11.46
N ASN A 502 8.82 0.47 -12.73
CA ASN A 502 8.63 -0.68 -13.61
C ASN A 502 9.81 -0.80 -14.58
N SER A 503 10.35 -2.01 -14.76
CA SER A 503 11.45 -2.22 -15.72
C SER A 503 11.00 -2.18 -17.18
N LEU A 504 9.75 -2.53 -17.49
CA LEU A 504 9.19 -2.46 -18.84
C LEU A 504 8.81 -1.04 -19.25
N GLN A 505 8.47 -0.21 -18.27
CA GLN A 505 8.11 1.19 -18.44
C GLN A 505 8.87 2.03 -17.41
N PRO A 506 10.16 2.32 -17.65
CA PRO A 506 11.07 2.92 -16.67
C PRO A 506 10.79 4.41 -16.46
N GLY A 507 9.57 4.74 -16.02
CA GLY A 507 9.06 6.09 -15.79
C GLY A 507 9.39 6.67 -14.40
N PRO A 508 8.74 7.79 -14.02
CA PRO A 508 9.02 8.46 -12.77
C PRO A 508 8.44 7.70 -11.58
N TYR A 509 9.05 7.84 -10.40
CA TYR A 509 8.46 7.35 -9.14
C TYR A 509 8.65 8.36 -7.99
N PRO A 510 7.66 8.55 -7.09
CA PRO A 510 7.77 9.49 -5.97
C PRO A 510 8.91 9.14 -5.00
N GLN A 511 9.68 10.15 -4.55
CA GLN A 511 10.90 9.93 -3.73
C GLN A 511 10.85 10.57 -2.32
N ASN A 512 9.97 11.54 -2.07
CA ASN A 512 10.01 12.40 -0.87
C ASN A 512 8.64 12.63 -0.22
N ASN A 513 7.74 11.65 -0.31
CA ASN A 513 6.34 11.80 0.11
C ASN A 513 6.19 12.24 1.56
N MET A 514 6.97 11.66 2.50
CA MET A 514 6.88 12.04 3.91
C MET A 514 7.28 13.51 4.17
N ASN A 515 8.33 14.01 3.51
CA ASN A 515 8.71 15.42 3.64
C ASN A 515 7.62 16.35 3.06
N ILE A 516 7.00 15.96 1.94
CA ILE A 516 5.88 16.70 1.34
C ILE A 516 4.68 16.71 2.30
N MET A 517 4.35 15.57 2.90
CA MET A 517 3.25 15.44 3.85
C MET A 517 3.47 16.29 5.10
N ILE A 518 4.68 16.24 5.68
CA ILE A 518 5.08 17.07 6.82
C ILE A 518 4.91 18.56 6.49
N ASP A 519 5.38 19.00 5.32
CA ASP A 519 5.26 20.40 4.92
C ASP A 519 3.79 20.83 4.70
N TRP A 520 2.96 19.94 4.16
CA TRP A 520 1.54 20.19 4.00
C TRP A 520 0.81 20.30 5.35
N VAL A 521 1.06 19.37 6.27
CA VAL A 521 0.41 19.31 7.59
C VAL A 521 0.87 20.45 8.50
N GLU A 522 2.18 20.69 8.61
CA GLU A 522 2.74 21.62 9.60
C GLU A 522 2.78 23.07 9.09
N ASN A 523 2.99 23.28 7.80
CA ASN A 523 3.16 24.62 7.21
C ASN A 523 2.00 25.04 6.30
N GLY A 524 1.03 24.15 6.02
CA GLY A 524 -0.08 24.43 5.11
C GLY A 524 0.34 24.47 3.64
N ASN A 525 1.55 24.01 3.31
CA ASN A 525 2.08 24.00 1.95
C ASN A 525 1.50 22.83 1.16
N LYS A 526 0.25 22.99 0.72
CA LYS A 526 -0.44 22.02 -0.13
C LYS A 526 0.35 21.81 -1.44
N PRO A 527 0.73 20.56 -1.79
CA PRO A 527 1.41 20.31 -3.06
C PRO A 527 0.44 20.59 -4.21
N SER A 528 0.88 21.39 -5.18
CA SER A 528 0.11 21.63 -6.41
C SER A 528 0.15 20.44 -7.36
N ARG A 529 1.19 19.60 -7.22
CA ARG A 529 1.50 18.39 -7.98
C ARG A 529 2.43 17.51 -7.13
N LEU A 530 2.49 16.20 -7.40
CA LEU A 530 3.38 15.29 -6.68
C LEU A 530 4.72 15.11 -7.41
N ASN A 531 5.83 15.29 -6.70
CA ASN A 531 7.17 15.12 -7.27
C ASN A 531 7.49 13.63 -7.47
N ALA A 532 7.80 13.24 -8.71
CA ALA A 532 8.30 11.92 -9.05
C ALA A 532 9.51 12.03 -9.99
N THR A 533 10.51 11.16 -9.82
CA THR A 533 11.77 11.24 -10.58
C THR A 533 12.00 9.98 -11.39
N VAL A 534 12.45 10.14 -12.63
CA VAL A 534 12.90 9.03 -13.49
C VAL A 534 14.29 8.60 -13.03
N THR A 535 14.38 7.49 -12.31
CA THR A 535 15.66 7.03 -11.72
C THR A 535 16.43 6.05 -12.60
N SER A 536 15.75 5.36 -13.53
CA SER A 536 16.38 4.36 -14.38
C SER A 536 17.30 5.01 -15.41
N SER A 537 18.55 4.57 -15.48
CA SER A 537 19.52 4.99 -16.50
C SER A 537 19.19 4.47 -17.90
N THR A 538 18.25 3.54 -18.03
CA THR A 538 17.78 3.04 -19.34
C THR A 538 16.75 3.95 -19.99
N ASN A 539 16.13 4.86 -19.23
CA ASN A 539 15.21 5.85 -19.77
C ASN A 539 16.00 7.05 -20.32
N VAL A 540 15.60 7.56 -21.48
CA VAL A 540 16.19 8.75 -22.12
C VAL A 540 16.12 10.01 -21.25
N ASN A 541 15.21 10.03 -20.27
CA ASN A 541 14.92 11.13 -19.35
C ASN A 541 15.46 10.88 -17.94
N ALA A 542 16.44 9.99 -17.78
CA ALA A 542 17.05 9.70 -16.48
C ALA A 542 17.47 10.98 -15.73
N GLY A 543 17.01 11.12 -14.50
CA GLY A 543 17.22 12.29 -13.64
C GLY A 543 16.16 13.39 -13.79
N GLU A 544 15.24 13.29 -14.74
CA GLU A 544 14.13 14.23 -14.87
C GLU A 544 13.12 14.06 -13.74
N THR A 545 12.73 15.19 -13.12
CA THR A 545 11.59 15.25 -12.21
C THR A 545 10.33 15.57 -13.00
N GLN A 546 9.36 14.65 -12.97
CA GLN A 546 8.05 14.79 -13.56
C GLN A 546 7.02 15.06 -12.46
N MET A 547 6.42 16.26 -12.46
CA MET A 547 5.45 16.67 -11.46
C MET A 547 4.06 16.10 -11.78
N LEU A 548 3.68 14.99 -11.15
CA LEU A 548 2.47 14.22 -11.44
C LEU A 548 1.19 15.07 -11.35
N CYS A 549 0.28 14.84 -12.29
CA CYS A 549 -1.04 15.45 -12.31
C CYS A 549 -1.92 14.88 -11.19
N GLN A 550 -2.65 15.75 -10.51
CA GLN A 550 -3.67 15.32 -9.56
C GLN A 550 -4.87 14.78 -10.34
N TRP A 551 -5.35 13.59 -9.97
CA TRP A 551 -6.58 13.03 -10.52
C TRP A 551 -7.77 13.98 -10.27
N PRO A 552 -8.66 14.24 -11.25
CA PRO A 552 -8.83 13.50 -12.51
C PRO A 552 -8.06 14.04 -13.72
N THR A 553 -7.18 15.03 -13.54
CA THR A 553 -6.38 15.56 -14.65
C THR A 553 -5.27 14.59 -15.05
N ARG A 554 -4.88 14.62 -16.33
CA ARG A 554 -3.95 13.68 -16.95
C ARG A 554 -2.83 14.40 -17.70
N PRO A 555 -1.60 13.85 -17.75
CA PRO A 555 -0.49 14.51 -18.42
C PRO A 555 -0.65 14.51 -19.95
N VAL A 556 -0.31 15.62 -20.59
CA VAL A 556 -0.08 15.74 -22.04
C VAL A 556 1.17 16.58 -22.28
N TRP A 557 2.21 15.96 -22.82
CA TRP A 557 3.50 16.59 -23.12
C TRP A 557 3.45 17.44 -24.38
N ARG A 558 4.24 18.52 -24.38
CA ARG A 558 4.41 19.39 -25.53
C ARG A 558 5.54 18.87 -26.42
N GLY A 559 5.31 17.71 -27.05
CA GLY A 559 6.35 16.94 -27.75
C GLY A 559 7.35 16.33 -26.75
N ASN A 560 8.57 16.03 -27.21
CA ASN A 560 9.61 15.42 -26.38
C ASN A 560 10.32 16.41 -25.42
N SER A 561 9.60 17.39 -24.88
CA SER A 561 10.11 18.37 -23.90
C SER A 561 9.87 17.92 -22.46
N SER A 562 10.46 18.61 -21.49
CA SER A 562 10.15 18.44 -20.06
C SER A 562 8.87 19.19 -19.62
N ASP A 563 8.15 19.83 -20.55
CA ASP A 563 6.94 20.59 -20.25
C ASP A 563 5.68 19.82 -20.65
N PHE A 564 4.73 19.72 -19.71
CA PHE A 564 3.42 19.10 -19.94
C PHE A 564 2.29 19.80 -19.22
N ASP A 565 1.11 19.73 -19.83
CA ASP A 565 -0.14 20.22 -19.26
C ASP A 565 -0.86 19.08 -18.52
N CYS A 566 -1.54 19.42 -17.43
CA CYS A 566 -2.51 18.52 -16.82
C CYS A 566 -3.88 18.87 -17.39
N VAL A 567 -4.40 18.01 -18.26
CA VAL A 567 -5.65 18.26 -18.99
C VAL A 567 -6.81 17.49 -18.36
N ASN A 568 -8.00 18.09 -18.43
CA ASN A 568 -9.25 17.42 -18.11
C ASN A 568 -9.87 16.90 -19.41
N ASP A 569 -10.15 15.60 -19.48
CA ASP A 569 -10.75 14.92 -20.64
C ASP A 569 -11.85 13.97 -20.14
N ALA A 570 -13.10 14.30 -20.47
CA ALA A 570 -14.26 13.53 -20.02
C ALA A 570 -14.23 12.07 -20.53
N LYS A 571 -13.82 11.84 -21.78
CA LYS A 571 -13.76 10.46 -22.32
C LYS A 571 -12.69 9.64 -21.63
N SER A 572 -11.55 10.27 -21.30
CA SER A 572 -10.53 9.67 -20.46
C SER A 572 -11.12 9.27 -19.11
N ILE A 573 -11.75 10.20 -18.39
CA ILE A 573 -12.33 9.94 -17.05
C ILE A 573 -13.39 8.83 -17.09
N ASP A 574 -14.25 8.83 -18.11
CA ASP A 574 -15.26 7.79 -18.31
C ASP A 574 -14.63 6.40 -18.48
N SER A 575 -13.47 6.29 -19.14
CA SER A 575 -12.77 5.01 -19.33
C SER A 575 -12.23 4.37 -18.03
N TRP A 576 -12.11 5.18 -16.98
CA TRP A 576 -11.70 4.80 -15.63
C TRP A 576 -12.87 4.62 -14.66
N THR A 577 -14.10 4.90 -15.09
CA THR A 577 -15.29 4.84 -14.23
C THR A 577 -15.97 3.50 -14.39
N TYR A 578 -16.14 2.76 -13.29
CA TYR A 578 -16.69 1.40 -13.30
C TYR A 578 -17.95 1.30 -12.44
N THR A 579 -18.82 0.36 -12.82
CA THR A 579 -19.94 -0.09 -11.97
C THR A 579 -19.86 -1.60 -11.82
N PHE A 580 -20.37 -2.12 -10.71
CA PHE A 580 -20.28 -3.54 -10.37
C PHE A 580 -21.66 -4.21 -10.23
N PRO A 581 -22.46 -4.26 -11.31
CA PRO A 581 -23.85 -4.75 -11.27
C PRO A 581 -23.99 -6.25 -10.96
N ALA A 582 -22.89 -7.02 -10.94
CA ALA A 582 -22.93 -8.41 -10.50
C ALA A 582 -23.24 -8.54 -8.99
N PHE A 583 -22.97 -7.51 -8.19
CA PHE A 583 -23.29 -7.48 -6.76
C PHE A 583 -24.62 -6.77 -6.49
N LYS A 584 -25.32 -7.20 -5.43
CA LYS A 584 -26.63 -6.63 -5.03
C LYS A 584 -26.51 -5.45 -4.08
N VAL A 585 -25.32 -5.18 -3.56
CA VAL A 585 -25.00 -4.04 -2.70
C VAL A 585 -23.96 -3.16 -3.39
N PRO A 586 -23.92 -1.85 -3.10
CA PRO A 586 -22.85 -0.99 -3.58
C PRO A 586 -21.48 -1.53 -3.19
N VAL A 587 -20.58 -1.55 -4.16
CA VAL A 587 -19.16 -1.85 -3.94
C VAL A 587 -18.41 -0.54 -4.14
N TYR A 588 -18.07 0.10 -3.01
CA TYR A 588 -17.38 1.38 -2.97
C TYR A 588 -15.88 1.24 -3.12
#